data_AF-A0A957L5M2-F1
#
_entry.id   AF-A0A957L5M2-F1
#
_cell.length_a   1.000
_cell.length_b   1.000
_cell.length_c   1.000
_cell.angle_alpha   90.00
_cell.angle_beta   90.00
_cell.angle_gamma   90.00
#
_symmetry.space_group_name_H-M   'P 1'
#
loop_
_entity.id
_entity.type
_entity.pdbx_description
1 polymer ?
#
loop_
_entity_poly.entity_id
_entity_poly.type
_entity_poly.pdbx_seq_one_letter_code
_entity_poly.pdbx_strand_id
1 'polypeptide(L)'
;GDLLDRAMGQGPTPILASDTLFSARVREWLENLLDKPESVWFDLGHGEKRDDCMRLAMQATVAYLRQELGEDPAGWQWGALHKLHFAHSLGNQPPLDRIFNRGPYPYPGDATTLHASGGSSSDLRATGRISAPFRFIVDMGRVERAWGQLVPGQSGHPASRHYADQIKDHLTGFYHPMWFTLADVESNAVDILQLQPRF
;
A
#
# COMPACT_ATOMS: atom_id res chain seq x y z
N GLY A 1 -10.63 -23.07 -4.18
CA GLY A 1 -10.97 -24.49 -3.96
C GLY A 1 -10.02 -24.98 -2.88
N ASP A 2 -10.56 -25.60 -1.83
CA ASP A 2 -9.98 -25.77 -0.48
C ASP A 2 -8.51 -26.23 -0.40
N LEU A 3 -7.98 -26.91 -1.43
CA LEU A 3 -6.58 -27.34 -1.52
C LEU A 3 -5.60 -26.26 -1.98
N LEU A 4 -5.98 -25.40 -2.92
CA LEU A 4 -5.13 -24.30 -3.39
C LEU A 4 -4.99 -23.25 -2.27
N ASP A 5 -6.09 -22.96 -1.59
CA ASP A 5 -6.15 -22.02 -0.48
C ASP A 5 -5.31 -22.51 0.73
N ARG A 6 -5.28 -23.83 0.97
CA ARG A 6 -4.40 -24.49 1.95
C ARG A 6 -2.93 -24.58 1.52
N ALA A 7 -2.65 -24.84 0.24
CA ALA A 7 -1.29 -25.00 -0.28
C ALA A 7 -0.54 -23.66 -0.38
N MET A 8 -1.25 -22.57 -0.69
CA MET A 8 -0.67 -21.23 -0.62
C MET A 8 -0.46 -20.82 0.84
N GLY A 9 -1.38 -21.20 1.73
CA GLY A 9 -1.39 -20.84 3.15
C GLY A 9 -2.02 -19.47 3.36
N GLN A 10 -2.88 -19.31 4.38
CA GLN A 10 -3.45 -18.01 4.72
C GLN A 10 -2.44 -17.18 5.53
N GLY A 11 -2.31 -15.90 5.19
CA GLY A 11 -1.42 -15.02 5.95
C GLY A 11 -1.85 -14.88 7.41
N PRO A 12 -0.91 -14.59 8.32
CA PRO A 12 -1.11 -14.73 9.76
C PRO A 12 -2.07 -13.68 10.36
N THR A 13 -2.49 -12.66 9.60
CA THR A 13 -3.38 -11.60 10.05
C THR A 13 -4.35 -11.18 8.94
N PRO A 14 -5.51 -10.58 9.25
CA PRO A 14 -6.43 -10.03 8.24
C PRO A 14 -5.78 -9.01 7.28
N ILE A 15 -4.73 -8.32 7.73
CA ILE A 15 -3.97 -7.34 6.93
C ILE A 15 -3.07 -8.04 5.91
N LEU A 16 -2.53 -9.21 6.28
CA LEU A 16 -1.68 -10.05 5.43
C LEU A 16 -2.46 -11.24 4.85
N ALA A 17 -3.80 -11.28 4.95
CA ALA A 17 -4.57 -12.48 4.61
C ALA A 17 -4.44 -12.89 3.14
N SER A 18 -4.14 -11.93 2.26
CA SER A 18 -3.83 -12.14 0.85
C SER A 18 -2.38 -12.57 0.58
N ASP A 19 -1.50 -12.45 1.57
CA ASP A 19 -0.11 -12.88 1.49
C ASP A 19 0.04 -14.31 2.00
N THR A 20 0.75 -15.10 1.22
CA THR A 20 0.89 -16.53 1.35
C THR A 20 2.40 -16.85 1.24
N LEU A 21 2.89 -17.95 1.81
CA LEU A 21 4.31 -18.31 1.65
C LEU A 21 4.67 -18.48 0.16
N PHE A 22 3.70 -18.92 -0.63
CA PHE A 22 3.79 -18.99 -2.08
C PHE A 22 3.91 -17.59 -2.72
N SER A 23 3.06 -16.62 -2.37
CA SER A 23 3.14 -15.25 -2.92
C SER A 23 4.43 -14.54 -2.51
N ALA A 24 5.00 -14.87 -1.35
CA ALA A 24 6.28 -14.35 -0.91
C ALA A 24 7.49 -14.87 -1.71
N ARG A 25 7.35 -16.01 -2.41
CA ARG A 25 8.42 -16.66 -3.19
C ARG A 25 8.15 -16.74 -4.69
N VAL A 26 6.94 -16.37 -5.11
CA VAL A 26 6.49 -16.53 -6.49
C VAL A 26 7.35 -15.72 -7.45
N ARG A 27 7.85 -14.56 -7.01
CA ARG A 27 8.74 -13.73 -7.82
C ARG A 27 10.06 -14.43 -8.06
N GLU A 28 10.74 -14.90 -7.02
CA GLU A 28 12.02 -15.58 -7.18
C GLU A 28 11.86 -16.86 -8.00
N TRP A 29 10.75 -17.60 -7.84
CA TRP A 29 10.47 -18.78 -8.65
C TRP A 29 10.23 -18.42 -10.11
N LEU A 30 9.43 -17.39 -10.37
CA LEU A 30 9.15 -16.92 -11.72
C LEU A 30 10.44 -16.44 -12.39
N GLU A 31 11.25 -15.61 -11.75
CA GLU A 31 12.54 -15.14 -12.28
C GLU A 31 13.46 -16.31 -12.65
N ASN A 32 13.58 -17.31 -11.77
CA ASN A 32 14.38 -18.51 -12.05
C ASN A 32 13.80 -19.39 -13.18
N LEU A 33 12.48 -19.39 -13.36
CA LEU A 33 11.80 -20.16 -14.41
C LEU A 33 11.87 -19.46 -15.77
N LEU A 34 11.86 -18.13 -15.79
CA LEU A 34 11.91 -17.34 -17.02
C LEU A 34 13.17 -17.65 -17.85
N ASP A 35 14.29 -18.01 -17.21
CA ASP A 35 15.52 -18.43 -17.89
C ASP A 35 15.49 -19.87 -18.45
N LYS A 36 14.41 -20.62 -18.19
CA LYS A 36 14.23 -22.03 -18.57
C LYS A 36 13.00 -22.17 -19.47
N PRO A 37 13.10 -21.82 -20.77
CA PRO A 37 11.93 -21.75 -21.66
C PRO A 37 11.19 -23.07 -21.85
N GLU A 38 11.89 -24.20 -21.67
CA GLU A 38 11.40 -25.58 -21.77
C GLU A 38 11.02 -26.17 -20.41
N SER A 39 10.91 -25.35 -19.36
CA SER A 39 10.55 -25.87 -18.04
C SER A 39 9.16 -26.50 -18.06
N VAL A 40 9.05 -27.69 -17.46
CA VAL A 40 7.77 -28.40 -17.26
C VAL A 40 6.74 -27.57 -16.49
N TRP A 41 7.17 -26.54 -15.77
CA TRP A 41 6.29 -25.62 -15.05
C TRP A 41 5.52 -24.67 -15.97
N PHE A 42 5.86 -24.58 -17.27
CA PHE A 42 5.08 -23.84 -18.28
C PHE A 42 4.10 -24.71 -19.06
N ASP A 43 4.16 -26.04 -18.92
CA ASP A 43 3.24 -26.93 -19.61
C ASP A 43 1.89 -26.94 -18.88
N LEU A 44 0.84 -26.46 -19.54
CA LEU A 44 -0.52 -26.39 -18.98
C LEU A 44 -1.32 -27.68 -19.28
N GLY A 45 -0.66 -28.72 -19.80
CA GLY A 45 -1.24 -30.01 -20.16
C GLY A 45 -1.29 -30.26 -21.67
N HIS A 46 -0.81 -29.32 -22.48
CA HIS A 46 -0.81 -29.43 -23.95
C HIS A 46 0.57 -29.15 -24.58
N GLY A 47 1.63 -29.13 -23.78
CA GLY A 47 3.00 -28.94 -24.24
C GLY A 47 3.38 -27.47 -24.42
N GLU A 48 2.67 -26.54 -23.78
CA GLU A 48 3.00 -25.12 -23.78
C GLU A 48 4.40 -24.86 -23.21
N LYS A 49 5.07 -23.86 -23.78
CA LYS A 49 6.38 -23.38 -23.33
C LYS A 49 6.24 -22.01 -22.68
N ARG A 50 7.34 -21.49 -22.13
CA ARG A 50 7.39 -20.15 -21.52
C ARG A 50 6.72 -19.10 -22.40
N ASP A 51 7.11 -19.01 -23.67
CA ASP A 51 6.64 -17.94 -24.56
C ASP A 51 5.14 -18.07 -24.87
N ASP A 52 4.59 -19.29 -24.87
CA ASP A 52 3.15 -19.52 -25.03
C ASP A 52 2.39 -19.09 -23.78
N CYS A 53 2.88 -19.48 -22.59
CA CYS A 53 2.35 -19.00 -21.31
C CYS A 53 2.40 -17.47 -21.20
N MET A 54 3.50 -16.82 -21.61
CA MET A 54 3.62 -15.36 -21.59
C MET A 54 2.61 -14.69 -22.53
N ARG A 55 2.35 -15.29 -23.71
CA ARG A 55 1.34 -14.79 -24.65
C ARG A 55 -0.07 -14.91 -24.08
N LEU A 56 -0.39 -16.06 -23.48
CA LEU A 56 -1.67 -16.30 -22.81
C LEU A 56 -1.86 -15.32 -21.63
N ALA A 57 -0.83 -15.13 -20.80
CA ALA A 57 -0.84 -14.18 -19.70
C ALA A 57 -1.11 -12.76 -20.20
N MET A 58 -0.41 -12.31 -21.25
CA MET A 58 -0.63 -10.99 -21.84
C MET A 58 -2.06 -10.80 -22.36
N GLN A 59 -2.63 -11.81 -23.02
CA GLN A 59 -4.03 -11.77 -23.49
C GLN A 59 -5.01 -11.66 -22.32
N ALA A 60 -4.81 -12.47 -21.27
CA ALA A 60 -5.62 -12.42 -20.06
C ALA A 60 -5.50 -11.07 -19.35
N THR A 61 -4.29 -10.51 -19.26
CA THR A 61 -4.04 -9.18 -18.68
C THR A 61 -4.78 -8.09 -19.46
N VAL A 62 -4.70 -8.07 -20.80
CA VAL A 62 -5.41 -7.06 -21.61
C VAL A 62 -6.92 -7.20 -21.44
N ALA A 63 -7.47 -8.42 -21.42
CA ALA A 63 -8.89 -8.64 -21.19
C ALA A 63 -9.34 -8.12 -19.81
N TYR A 64 -8.55 -8.40 -18.76
CA TYR A 64 -8.80 -7.89 -17.42
C TYR A 64 -8.75 -6.36 -17.35
N LEU A 65 -7.72 -5.74 -17.95
CA LEU A 65 -7.57 -4.28 -17.95
C LEU A 65 -8.71 -3.60 -18.72
N ARG A 66 -9.17 -4.18 -19.83
CA ARG A 66 -10.37 -3.69 -20.53
C ARG A 66 -11.63 -3.74 -19.67
N GLN A 67 -11.81 -4.84 -18.94
CA GLN A 67 -12.94 -5.01 -18.03
C GLN A 67 -12.94 -3.96 -16.91
N GLU A 68 -11.79 -3.67 -16.31
CA GLU A 68 -11.69 -2.80 -15.15
C GLU A 68 -11.53 -1.30 -15.51
N LEU A 69 -10.87 -0.98 -16.62
CA LEU A 69 -10.46 0.37 -17.00
C LEU A 69 -11.07 0.86 -18.33
N GLY A 70 -11.81 0.01 -19.03
CA GLY A 70 -12.44 0.33 -20.31
C GLY A 70 -11.62 -0.07 -21.54
N GLU A 71 -12.26 0.00 -22.71
CA GLU A 71 -11.72 -0.52 -23.98
C GLU A 71 -10.49 0.22 -24.51
N ASP A 72 -10.38 1.53 -24.24
CA ASP A 72 -9.28 2.38 -24.73
C ASP A 72 -8.06 2.33 -23.79
N PRO A 73 -6.94 1.71 -24.20
CA PRO A 73 -5.75 1.62 -23.38
C PRO A 73 -5.08 2.97 -23.08
N ALA A 74 -5.32 4.00 -23.90
CA ALA A 74 -4.75 5.33 -23.67
C ALA A 74 -5.31 5.99 -22.38
N GLY A 75 -6.49 5.55 -21.93
CA GLY A 75 -7.11 6.01 -20.69
C GLY A 75 -6.69 5.25 -19.44
N TRP A 76 -5.91 4.17 -19.55
CA TRP A 76 -5.58 3.32 -18.42
C TRP A 76 -4.64 4.05 -17.44
N GLN A 77 -5.03 4.05 -16.17
CA GLN A 77 -4.28 4.70 -15.09
C GLN A 77 -4.01 3.71 -13.97
N TRP A 78 -2.75 3.56 -13.58
CA TRP A 78 -2.38 2.63 -12.51
C TRP A 78 -3.18 2.90 -11.24
N GLY A 79 -3.33 4.17 -10.83
CA GLY A 79 -4.07 4.55 -9.63
C GLY A 79 -5.57 4.24 -9.65
N ALA A 80 -6.15 3.86 -10.78
CA ALA A 80 -7.55 3.41 -10.84
C ALA A 80 -7.71 1.98 -10.28
N LEU A 81 -6.73 1.13 -10.52
CA LEU A 81 -6.60 -0.18 -9.87
C LEU A 81 -5.88 -0.05 -8.54
N HIS A 82 -4.83 0.78 -8.52
CA HIS A 82 -3.91 0.92 -7.42
C HIS A 82 -4.31 2.04 -6.45
N LYS A 83 -5.22 1.73 -5.51
CA LYS A 83 -5.72 2.69 -4.52
C LYS A 83 -5.33 2.37 -3.07
N LEU A 84 -4.80 3.35 -2.35
CA LEU A 84 -4.51 3.28 -0.92
C LEU A 84 -5.79 3.47 -0.09
N HIS A 85 -6.05 2.57 0.86
CA HIS A 85 -7.21 2.62 1.75
C HIS A 85 -6.73 2.56 3.21
N PHE A 86 -7.06 3.58 3.99
CA PHE A 86 -6.82 3.59 5.43
C PHE A 86 -8.04 2.98 6.12
N ALA A 87 -8.03 1.65 6.24
CA ALA A 87 -9.10 0.90 6.89
C ALA A 87 -8.84 0.73 8.38
N HIS A 88 -9.91 0.76 9.17
CA HIS A 88 -9.89 0.52 10.60
C HIS A 88 -10.67 -0.76 10.92
N SER A 89 -10.25 -1.52 11.94
CA SER A 89 -10.90 -2.78 12.30
C SER A 89 -12.40 -2.63 12.60
N LEU A 90 -12.80 -1.56 13.29
CA LEU A 90 -14.22 -1.25 13.51
C LEU A 90 -14.94 -0.81 12.22
N GLY A 91 -14.21 -0.24 11.25
CA GLY A 91 -14.74 0.16 9.96
C GLY A 91 -15.01 -1.02 9.01
N ASN A 92 -14.77 -2.27 9.42
CA ASN A 92 -15.18 -3.45 8.67
C ASN A 92 -16.69 -3.72 8.78
N GLN A 93 -17.39 -3.04 9.69
CA GLN A 93 -18.83 -3.19 9.89
C GLN A 93 -19.57 -1.91 9.45
N PRO A 94 -20.44 -1.97 8.44
CA PRO A 94 -21.28 -0.82 8.10
C PRO A 94 -22.22 -0.44 9.26
N PRO A 95 -22.47 0.86 9.53
CA PRO A 95 -21.97 2.04 8.82
C PRO A 95 -20.70 2.65 9.44
N LEU A 96 -19.97 1.92 10.29
CA LEU A 96 -18.77 2.41 10.97
C LEU A 96 -17.62 2.69 9.98
N ASP A 97 -17.63 2.05 8.82
CA ASP A 97 -16.73 2.34 7.70
C ASP A 97 -16.68 3.84 7.38
N ARG A 98 -17.83 4.53 7.43
CA ARG A 98 -17.93 5.97 7.14
C ARG A 98 -17.28 6.86 8.19
N ILE A 99 -17.19 6.37 9.42
CA ILE A 99 -16.59 7.11 10.54
C ILE A 99 -15.08 6.91 10.53
N PHE A 100 -14.65 5.65 10.45
CA PHE A 100 -13.25 5.29 10.69
C PHE A 100 -12.39 5.21 9.41
N ASN A 101 -12.94 4.74 8.29
CA ASN A 101 -12.10 4.49 7.11
C ASN A 101 -11.87 5.78 6.31
N ARG A 102 -10.73 5.86 5.61
CA ARG A 102 -10.43 6.95 4.67
C ARG A 102 -9.94 6.40 3.34
N GLY A 103 -10.45 6.98 2.25
CA GLY A 103 -10.20 6.53 0.89
C GLY A 103 -11.32 5.65 0.36
N PRO A 104 -11.04 4.83 -0.67
CA PRO A 104 -9.74 4.59 -1.29
C PRO A 104 -9.24 5.78 -2.16
N TYR A 105 -7.93 6.01 -2.19
CA TYR A 105 -7.28 7.09 -2.97
C TYR A 105 -6.33 6.52 -4.02
N PRO A 106 -6.34 7.00 -5.28
CA PRO A 106 -5.34 6.61 -6.28
C PRO A 106 -3.92 6.81 -5.77
N TYR A 107 -3.05 5.82 -5.94
CA TYR A 107 -1.72 5.82 -5.34
C TYR A 107 -0.67 5.21 -6.28
N PRO A 108 0.45 5.89 -6.55
CA PRO A 108 1.49 5.40 -7.45
C PRO A 108 2.42 4.40 -6.75
N GLY A 109 3.36 3.84 -7.52
CA GLY A 109 4.38 2.91 -7.05
C GLY A 109 3.91 1.46 -6.98
N ASP A 110 4.83 0.61 -6.52
CA ASP A 110 4.62 -0.80 -6.19
C ASP A 110 5.63 -1.22 -5.09
N ALA A 111 5.64 -2.51 -4.75
CA ALA A 111 6.54 -3.09 -3.74
C ALA A 111 8.04 -2.98 -4.05
N THR A 112 8.43 -2.64 -5.29
CA THR A 112 9.81 -2.56 -5.78
C THR A 112 10.26 -1.16 -6.18
N THR A 113 9.35 -0.22 -6.30
CA THR A 113 9.70 1.18 -6.59
C THR A 113 10.19 1.93 -5.34
N LEU A 114 10.87 3.07 -5.54
CA LEU A 114 11.23 3.99 -4.45
C LEU A 114 10.01 4.46 -3.66
N HIS A 115 8.90 4.71 -4.37
CA HIS A 115 7.59 4.98 -3.75
C HIS A 115 6.96 3.65 -3.34
N ALA A 116 7.56 3.00 -2.35
CA ALA A 116 7.22 1.64 -1.93
C ALA A 116 5.75 1.54 -1.48
N SER A 117 4.91 1.04 -2.39
CA SER A 117 3.47 0.92 -2.20
C SER A 117 3.01 -0.49 -2.55
N GLY A 118 3.42 -1.44 -1.71
CA GLY A 118 3.12 -2.85 -1.92
C GLY A 118 1.64 -3.17 -1.73
N GLY A 119 1.20 -4.28 -2.32
CA GLY A 119 -0.12 -4.86 -2.16
C GLY A 119 -0.08 -6.32 -2.61
N SER A 120 -1.24 -6.97 -2.64
CA SER A 120 -1.33 -8.34 -3.13
C SER A 120 -0.80 -8.45 -4.56
N SER A 121 0.08 -9.43 -4.79
CA SER A 121 0.60 -9.77 -6.12
C SER A 121 -0.35 -10.65 -6.93
N SER A 122 -1.39 -11.20 -6.31
CA SER A 122 -2.34 -12.15 -6.90
C SER A 122 -3.75 -11.59 -7.06
N ASP A 123 -4.12 -10.55 -6.30
CA ASP A 123 -5.42 -9.89 -6.40
C ASP A 123 -5.28 -8.36 -6.35
N LEU A 124 -5.36 -7.71 -7.50
CA LEU A 124 -5.31 -6.25 -7.61
C LEU A 124 -6.53 -5.55 -6.99
N ARG A 125 -7.63 -6.28 -6.75
CA ARG A 125 -8.84 -5.76 -6.06
C ARG A 125 -8.67 -5.75 -4.54
N ALA A 126 -7.65 -6.43 -4.01
CA ALA A 126 -7.35 -6.40 -2.59
C ALA A 126 -7.08 -4.96 -2.12
N THR A 127 -7.68 -4.62 -0.99
CA THR A 127 -7.63 -3.27 -0.40
C THR A 127 -6.45 -3.07 0.55
N GLY A 128 -5.79 -4.16 0.97
CA GLY A 128 -4.63 -4.14 1.85
C GLY A 128 -3.35 -3.70 1.14
N ARG A 129 -3.19 -2.38 0.92
CA ARG A 129 -1.93 -1.83 0.44
C ARG A 129 -1.14 -1.16 1.55
N ILE A 130 0.16 -1.32 1.42
CA ILE A 130 1.17 -0.75 2.30
C ILE A 130 1.61 0.57 1.67
N SER A 131 1.90 1.55 2.51
CA SER A 131 2.63 2.75 2.15
C SER A 131 3.59 3.08 3.27
N ALA A 132 4.59 3.93 3.03
CA ALA A 132 5.45 4.43 4.10
C ALA A 132 4.59 5.23 5.11
N PRO A 133 4.39 4.76 6.35
CA PRO A 133 3.52 5.45 7.30
C PRO A 133 4.11 6.78 7.76
N PHE A 134 5.44 6.89 7.70
CA PHE A 134 6.20 8.07 8.05
C PHE A 134 7.31 8.30 7.03
N ARG A 135 7.52 9.57 6.66
CA ARG A 135 8.65 10.03 5.83
C ARG A 135 9.29 11.23 6.51
N PHE A 136 10.60 11.35 6.44
CA PHE A 136 11.30 12.51 6.97
C PHE A 136 12.58 12.83 6.21
N ILE A 137 13.02 14.07 6.33
CA ILE A 137 14.24 14.62 5.75
C ILE A 137 14.89 15.47 6.84
N VAL A 138 16.17 15.25 7.14
CA VAL A 138 16.92 16.00 8.16
C VAL A 138 18.26 16.42 7.58
N ASP A 139 18.58 17.71 7.69
CA ASP A 139 19.94 18.21 7.51
C ASP A 139 20.74 17.95 8.80
N MET A 140 21.68 17.00 8.75
CA MET A 140 22.48 16.62 9.92
C MET A 140 23.38 17.76 10.43
N GLY A 141 23.68 18.77 9.60
CA GLY A 141 24.41 19.96 10.03
C GLY A 141 23.52 21.02 10.69
N ARG A 142 22.19 20.91 10.53
CA ARG A 142 21.17 21.86 10.98
C ARG A 142 19.87 21.12 11.28
N VAL A 143 19.83 20.42 12.42
CA VAL A 143 18.70 19.54 12.79
C VAL A 143 17.37 20.27 12.96
N GLU A 144 17.39 21.59 13.18
CA GLU A 144 16.20 22.46 13.15
C GLU A 144 15.56 22.56 11.75
N ARG A 145 16.29 22.15 10.70
CA ARG A 145 15.80 22.00 9.32
C ARG A 145 15.42 20.55 9.07
N ALA A 146 14.48 20.07 9.87
CA ALA A 146 13.87 18.76 9.71
C ALA A 146 12.45 18.90 9.16
N TRP A 147 12.08 17.99 8.27
CA TRP A 147 10.74 17.89 7.73
C TRP A 147 10.23 16.46 7.88
N GLY A 148 8.96 16.31 8.21
CA GLY A 148 8.32 15.04 8.47
C GLY A 148 6.90 15.00 7.93
N GLN A 149 6.41 13.80 7.71
CA GLN A 149 5.04 13.54 7.27
C GLN A 149 4.61 12.22 7.88
N LEU A 150 3.47 12.22 8.61
CA LEU A 150 2.87 11.06 9.25
C LEU A 150 1.44 10.88 8.72
N VAL A 151 1.16 9.75 8.07
CA VAL A 151 -0.16 9.45 7.49
C VAL A 151 -0.92 8.45 8.37
N PRO A 152 -2.27 8.54 8.52
CA PRO A 152 -3.19 9.54 7.97
C PRO A 152 -3.18 10.89 8.70
N GLY A 153 -2.72 10.91 9.94
CA GLY A 153 -2.59 12.10 10.77
C GLY A 153 -2.04 11.71 12.15
N GLN A 154 -1.79 12.71 13.00
CA GLN A 154 -1.17 12.51 14.31
C GLN A 154 -2.09 11.87 15.36
N SER A 155 -3.41 11.97 15.20
CA SER A 155 -4.40 11.51 16.18
C SER A 155 -5.08 10.21 15.74
N GLY A 156 -5.23 9.27 16.67
CA GLY A 156 -6.06 8.07 16.46
C GLY A 156 -7.55 8.26 16.76
N HIS A 157 -7.97 9.45 17.22
CA HIS A 157 -9.36 9.71 17.61
C HIS A 157 -10.17 10.21 16.41
N PRO A 158 -11.25 9.53 15.95
CA PRO A 158 -11.98 9.87 14.72
C PRO A 158 -12.56 11.29 14.67
N ALA A 159 -12.89 11.86 15.83
CA ALA A 159 -13.40 13.23 15.95
C ALA A 159 -12.29 14.30 15.97
N SER A 160 -11.02 13.92 15.98
CA SER A 160 -9.91 14.86 15.98
C SER A 160 -9.73 15.49 14.60
N ARG A 161 -9.44 16.80 14.54
CA ARG A 161 -9.00 17.47 13.31
C ARG A 161 -7.74 16.84 12.72
N HIS A 162 -6.92 16.21 13.56
CA HIS A 162 -5.65 15.56 13.19
C HIS A 162 -5.79 14.05 12.93
N TYR A 163 -7.01 13.53 12.71
CA TYR A 163 -7.24 12.12 12.43
C TYR A 163 -6.75 11.70 11.03
N ALA A 164 -6.90 12.60 10.06
CA ALA A 164 -6.71 12.31 8.64
C ALA A 164 -6.24 13.53 7.83
N ASP A 165 -5.72 14.56 8.50
CA ASP A 165 -5.36 15.85 7.90
C ASP A 165 -4.13 15.77 6.99
N GLN A 166 -3.23 14.80 7.21
CA GLN A 166 -2.02 14.63 6.40
C GLN A 166 -2.19 13.69 5.20
N ILE A 167 -3.39 13.14 4.94
CA ILE A 167 -3.62 12.24 3.80
C ILE A 167 -3.28 12.95 2.47
N LYS A 168 -3.78 14.17 2.26
CA LYS A 168 -3.54 14.92 1.02
C LYS A 168 -2.05 15.18 0.81
N ASP A 169 -1.36 15.54 1.88
CA ASP A 169 0.08 15.86 1.85
C ASP A 169 0.90 14.59 1.56
N HIS A 170 0.50 13.46 2.14
CA HIS A 170 1.08 12.15 1.84
C HIS A 170 0.93 11.75 0.36
N LEU A 171 -0.23 12.03 -0.25
CA LEU A 171 -0.52 11.72 -1.66
C LEU A 171 0.24 12.65 -2.63
N THR A 172 0.55 13.88 -2.20
CA THR A 172 1.19 14.91 -3.05
C THR A 172 2.68 15.10 -2.76
N GLY A 173 3.22 14.41 -1.76
CA GLY A 173 4.63 14.50 -1.38
C GLY A 173 4.98 15.75 -0.58
N PHE A 174 4.00 16.36 0.09
CA PHE A 174 4.22 17.51 0.96
C PHE A 174 4.65 17.08 2.38
N TYR A 175 5.50 17.88 3.00
CA TYR A 175 6.06 17.62 4.33
C TYR A 175 5.86 18.83 5.25
N HIS A 176 5.78 18.58 6.55
CA HIS A 176 5.67 19.62 7.58
C HIS A 176 7.00 19.78 8.33
N PRO A 177 7.32 20.98 8.82
CA PRO A 177 8.48 21.16 9.70
C PRO A 177 8.38 20.29 10.95
N MET A 178 9.50 19.70 11.35
CA MET A 178 9.66 19.00 12.62
C MET A 178 10.41 19.91 13.59
N TRP A 179 9.67 20.60 14.45
CA TRP A 179 10.24 21.53 15.42
C TRP A 179 11.09 20.78 16.46
N PHE A 180 12.36 21.19 16.58
CA PHE A 180 13.34 20.49 17.41
C PHE A 180 13.75 21.30 18.64
N THR A 181 14.02 22.60 18.48
CA THR A 181 14.41 23.44 19.62
C THR A 181 13.18 23.76 20.46
N LEU A 182 13.37 23.97 21.77
CA LEU A 182 12.28 24.36 22.67
C LEU A 182 11.60 25.65 22.19
N ALA A 183 12.39 26.63 21.74
CA ALA A 183 11.89 27.90 21.23
C ALA A 183 11.00 27.71 19.98
N ASP A 184 11.39 26.83 19.05
CA ASP A 184 10.57 26.52 17.86
C ASP A 184 9.27 25.83 18.25
N VAL A 185 9.34 24.86 19.18
CA VAL A 185 8.17 24.14 19.68
C VAL A 185 7.18 25.09 20.36
N GLU A 186 7.67 25.95 21.25
CA GLU A 186 6.85 26.94 21.96
C GLU A 186 6.22 27.96 21.01
N SER A 187 6.98 28.44 20.02
CA SER A 187 6.49 29.44 19.05
C SER A 187 5.46 28.89 18.06
N ASN A 188 5.44 27.57 17.84
CA ASN A 188 4.53 26.90 16.92
C ASN A 188 3.48 26.02 17.63
N ALA A 189 3.41 26.07 18.97
CA ALA A 189 2.44 25.31 19.74
C ALA A 189 1.01 25.81 19.47
N VAL A 190 0.10 24.90 19.13
CA VAL A 190 -1.33 25.21 18.99
C VAL A 190 -2.07 25.03 20.32
N ASP A 191 -1.72 23.99 21.08
CA ASP A 191 -2.36 23.62 22.34
C ASP A 191 -1.27 23.19 23.35
N ILE A 192 -1.41 23.55 24.64
CA ILE A 192 -0.45 23.20 25.71
C ILE A 192 -1.21 22.58 26.90
N LEU A 193 -0.75 21.41 27.36
CA LEU A 193 -1.26 20.73 28.55
C LEU A 193 -0.17 20.66 29.62
N GLN A 194 -0.43 21.21 30.80
CA GLN A 194 0.45 21.08 31.96
C GLN A 194 -0.08 20.00 32.92
N LEU A 195 0.74 18.99 33.19
CA LEU A 195 0.43 17.93 34.14
C LEU A 195 1.18 18.18 35.46
N GLN A 196 0.44 18.34 36.55
CA GLN A 196 1.01 18.53 37.89
C GLN A 196 0.82 17.24 38.71
N PRO A 197 1.91 16.62 39.19
CA PRO A 197 1.81 15.46 40.07
C PRO A 197 1.09 15.84 41.36
N ARG A 198 0.21 14.94 41.84
CA ARG A 198 -0.30 14.99 43.21
C ARG A 198 0.56 14.09 44.08
N PHE A 199 1.14 14.67 45.12
CA PHE A 199 1.85 13.97 46.20
C PHE A 199 1.00 13.98 47.47
#